data_AF-A0A202DGW8-F1
#
_entry.id   AF-A0A202DGW8-F1
#
_cell.length_a   1.000
_cell.length_b   1.000
_cell.length_c   1.000
_cell.angle_alpha   90.00
_cell.angle_beta   90.00
_cell.angle_gamma   90.00
#
_symmetry.space_group_name_H-M   'P 1'
#
loop_
_entity.id
_entity.type
_entity.pdbx_description
1 polymer ?
#
loop_
_entity_poly.entity_id
_entity_poly.type
_entity_poly.pdbx_seq_one_letter_code
_entity_poly.pdbx_strand_id
1 'polypeptide(L)'
;MKGLVSKVRAKKTKTREKQAKKADVEQLPWQHSKYTGLAIGLVLWSLSVCLMLVDYLLAPLPNSDYLLPMYSKAALLLVSIFSAGVGLKIVEPKILRKNSMILLLSIVGFLSLAAVRTALYVNDAFFGFRDELLIFLLPISITPLLITILLGKRTAMVAGFWSSIAIAVLLNNSFQLLMMGIITTLVASEAASAVKTRSKIIRAGVIMIGASKTIFVFAATATNWQTADVQTIAHQAGACLVSGFLSAVATVILLPFLERPFRITSNITLLELADLGHPLLQRLAIEAPGTYHHSLVVANLAQAAADEIGANSLLTRICSYFHDEGKLTKPDFFAENIQQQQNPHDNLPPSMSTLVITANVK
;
A
#
# COMPACT_ATOMS: atom_id res chain seq x y z
N MET A 1 -0.71 -40.75 -40.04
CA MET A 1 -0.30 -40.34 -38.66
C MET A 1 0.12 -38.88 -38.52
N LYS A 2 1.02 -38.34 -39.37
CA LYS A 2 1.54 -36.95 -39.25
C LYS A 2 0.46 -35.84 -39.28
N GLY A 3 -0.60 -35.99 -40.09
CA GLY A 3 -1.69 -35.01 -40.18
C GLY A 3 -2.67 -34.98 -38.99
N LEU A 4 -2.76 -36.07 -38.22
CA LEU A 4 -3.60 -36.10 -37.01
C LEU A 4 -2.90 -35.38 -35.86
N VAL A 5 -1.59 -35.59 -35.73
CA VAL A 5 -0.74 -34.94 -34.72
C VAL A 5 -0.69 -33.42 -34.94
N SER A 6 -0.63 -32.94 -36.19
CA SER A 6 -0.65 -31.50 -36.48
C SER A 6 -1.99 -30.83 -36.12
N LYS A 7 -3.12 -31.49 -36.40
CA LYS A 7 -4.46 -31.01 -36.02
C LYS A 7 -4.64 -30.96 -34.50
N VAL A 8 -4.14 -31.96 -33.78
CA VAL A 8 -4.17 -31.99 -32.30
C VAL A 8 -3.28 -30.90 -31.70
N ARG A 9 -2.10 -30.65 -32.29
CA ARG A 9 -1.21 -29.55 -31.87
C ARG A 9 -1.85 -28.19 -32.11
N ALA A 10 -2.37 -27.94 -33.31
CA ALA A 10 -3.05 -26.68 -33.65
C ALA A 10 -4.27 -26.41 -32.75
N LYS A 11 -5.02 -27.46 -32.39
CA LYS A 11 -6.15 -27.35 -31.44
C LYS A 11 -5.65 -27.01 -30.04
N LYS A 12 -4.59 -27.65 -29.53
CA LYS A 12 -3.98 -27.31 -28.23
C LYS A 12 -3.39 -25.89 -28.21
N THR A 13 -2.78 -25.43 -29.31
CA THR A 13 -2.24 -24.06 -29.41
C THR A 13 -3.36 -23.03 -29.38
N LYS A 14 -4.46 -23.23 -30.12
CA LYS A 14 -5.63 -22.34 -30.06
C LYS A 14 -6.30 -22.32 -28.68
N THR A 15 -6.35 -23.46 -27.99
CA THR A 15 -6.88 -23.50 -26.61
C THR A 15 -5.96 -22.75 -25.64
N ARG A 16 -4.65 -22.87 -25.81
CA ARG A 16 -3.65 -22.13 -25.01
C ARG A 16 -3.61 -20.65 -25.32
N GLU A 17 -3.78 -20.23 -26.57
CA GLU A 17 -3.99 -18.82 -26.94
C GLU A 17 -5.29 -18.27 -26.36
N LYS A 18 -6.39 -19.04 -26.37
CA LYS A 18 -7.64 -18.65 -25.69
C LYS A 18 -7.49 -18.56 -24.17
N GLN A 19 -6.66 -19.40 -23.56
CA GLN A 19 -6.34 -19.34 -22.13
C GLN A 19 -5.37 -18.19 -21.81
N ALA A 20 -4.40 -17.90 -22.68
CA ALA A 20 -3.48 -16.77 -22.56
C ALA A 20 -4.23 -15.44 -22.74
N LYS A 21 -5.13 -15.33 -23.71
CA LYS A 21 -6.08 -14.20 -23.86
C LYS A 21 -7.14 -14.11 -22.76
N LYS A 22 -7.26 -15.13 -21.90
CA LYS A 22 -8.05 -15.09 -20.65
C LYS A 22 -7.19 -14.69 -19.45
N ALA A 23 -5.89 -14.97 -19.49
CA ALA A 23 -4.92 -14.59 -18.48
C ALA A 23 -4.53 -13.12 -18.62
N ASP A 24 -4.39 -12.64 -19.85
CA ASP A 24 -4.55 -11.22 -20.19
C ASP A 24 -6.02 -10.84 -19.98
N VAL A 25 -6.26 -10.02 -18.96
CA VAL A 25 -7.52 -9.32 -18.71
C VAL A 25 -8.65 -10.17 -18.09
N GLU A 26 -8.41 -10.75 -16.92
CA GLU A 26 -9.34 -10.52 -15.80
C GLU A 26 -8.93 -9.23 -15.07
N GLN A 27 -8.94 -8.10 -15.78
CA GLN A 27 -9.20 -6.83 -15.11
C GLN A 27 -10.65 -6.94 -14.66
N LEU A 28 -10.87 -7.11 -13.35
CA LEU A 28 -12.21 -7.26 -12.82
C LEU A 28 -13.10 -6.14 -13.40
N PRO A 29 -14.31 -6.44 -13.92
CA PRO A 29 -15.09 -5.50 -14.72
C PRO A 29 -15.42 -4.17 -14.01
N TRP A 30 -15.35 -4.14 -12.68
CA TRP A 30 -15.52 -2.95 -11.86
C TRP A 30 -14.29 -2.02 -11.82
N GLN A 31 -13.15 -2.34 -12.42
CA GLN A 31 -11.92 -1.54 -12.28
C GLN A 31 -11.97 -0.17 -12.99
N HIS A 32 -12.83 0.00 -14.01
CA HIS A 32 -12.89 1.21 -14.84
C HIS A 32 -14.26 1.90 -14.92
N SER A 33 -15.31 1.35 -14.31
CA SER A 33 -16.63 2.00 -14.31
C SER A 33 -16.66 3.20 -13.36
N LYS A 34 -16.97 4.40 -13.84
CA LYS A 34 -17.00 5.61 -12.98
C LYS A 34 -17.97 5.47 -11.79
N TYR A 35 -19.04 4.69 -11.96
CA TYR A 35 -20.08 4.51 -10.94
C TYR A 35 -19.67 3.52 -9.85
N THR A 36 -18.80 2.55 -10.13
CA THR A 36 -18.37 1.57 -9.12
C THR A 36 -17.44 2.19 -8.08
N GLY A 37 -16.57 3.12 -8.47
CA GLY A 37 -15.74 3.87 -7.51
C GLY A 37 -16.58 4.71 -6.54
N LEU A 38 -17.64 5.37 -7.04
CA LEU A 38 -18.59 6.13 -6.21
C LEU A 38 -19.38 5.22 -5.27
N ALA A 39 -19.89 4.08 -5.77
CA ALA A 39 -20.62 3.12 -4.94
C ALA A 39 -19.74 2.57 -3.80
N ILE A 40 -18.49 2.23 -4.10
CA ILE A 40 -17.50 1.79 -3.09
C ILE A 40 -17.28 2.86 -2.03
N GLY A 41 -17.08 4.11 -2.46
CA GLY A 41 -16.91 5.24 -1.57
C GLY A 41 -18.13 5.45 -0.64
N LEU A 42 -19.34 5.34 -1.18
CA LEU A 42 -20.59 5.45 -0.41
C LEU A 42 -20.76 4.32 0.61
N VAL A 43 -20.47 3.08 0.23
CA VAL A 43 -20.55 1.93 1.15
C VAL A 43 -19.56 2.11 2.31
N LEU A 44 -18.30 2.41 2.02
CA LEU A 44 -17.29 2.59 3.06
C LEU A 44 -17.52 3.84 3.91
N TRP A 45 -18.06 4.92 3.31
CA TRP A 45 -18.53 6.08 4.07
C TRP A 45 -19.65 5.68 5.06
N SER A 46 -20.66 4.93 4.60
CA SER A 46 -21.75 4.49 5.47
C SER A 46 -21.25 3.62 6.63
N LEU A 47 -20.28 2.72 6.36
CA LEU A 47 -19.64 1.92 7.39
C LEU A 47 -18.84 2.77 8.39
N SER A 48 -18.11 3.79 7.92
CA SER A 48 -17.42 4.74 8.80
C SER A 48 -18.39 5.52 9.67
N VAL A 49 -19.53 5.95 9.13
CA VAL A 49 -20.58 6.62 9.90
C VAL A 49 -21.15 5.66 10.95
N CYS A 50 -21.52 4.43 10.58
CA CYS A 50 -21.98 3.43 11.55
C CYS A 50 -20.97 3.19 12.67
N LEU A 51 -19.67 3.11 12.34
CA LEU A 51 -18.61 2.92 13.32
C LEU A 51 -18.51 4.08 14.31
N MET A 52 -18.66 5.33 13.84
CA MET A 52 -18.71 6.52 14.71
C MET A 52 -19.96 6.57 15.57
N LEU A 53 -21.00 5.80 15.22
CA LEU A 53 -22.30 5.80 15.88
C LEU A 53 -22.55 4.58 16.75
N VAL A 54 -21.56 3.69 16.92
CA VAL A 54 -21.72 2.45 17.70
C VAL A 54 -22.27 2.72 19.11
N ASP A 55 -21.78 3.77 19.79
CA ASP A 55 -22.27 4.13 21.14
C ASP A 55 -23.76 4.48 21.14
N TYR A 56 -24.24 5.17 20.10
CA TYR A 56 -25.64 5.56 19.96
C TYR A 56 -26.52 4.38 19.56
N LEU A 57 -26.03 3.49 18.69
CA LEU A 57 -26.75 2.28 18.26
C LEU A 57 -26.94 1.29 19.40
N LEU A 58 -26.02 1.25 20.36
CA LEU A 58 -26.07 0.36 21.53
C LEU A 58 -26.74 1.00 22.75
N ALA A 59 -27.11 2.29 22.69
CA ALA A 59 -27.75 2.99 23.79
C ALA A 59 -29.20 2.50 24.01
N PRO A 60 -29.69 2.35 25.26
CA PRO A 60 -30.98 1.72 25.56
C PRO A 60 -32.22 2.43 24.99
N LEU A 61 -32.16 3.73 24.68
CA LEU A 61 -33.26 4.48 24.06
C LEU A 61 -32.71 5.61 23.16
N PRO A 62 -33.09 5.68 21.88
CA PRO A 62 -32.68 6.78 21.00
C PRO A 62 -33.51 8.03 21.34
N ASN A 63 -32.99 8.86 22.24
CA ASN A 63 -33.54 10.19 22.49
C ASN A 63 -33.37 11.06 21.23
N SER A 64 -34.35 11.92 20.92
CA SER A 64 -34.31 12.81 19.73
C SER A 64 -33.08 13.72 19.71
N ASP A 65 -32.53 14.04 20.88
CA ASP A 65 -31.33 14.86 21.06
C ASP A 65 -30.05 14.23 20.47
N TYR A 66 -30.06 12.93 20.19
CA TYR A 66 -28.92 12.21 19.61
C TYR A 66 -28.90 12.18 18.07
N LEU A 67 -30.02 12.51 17.43
CA LEU A 67 -30.12 12.52 15.96
C LEU A 67 -29.33 13.67 15.33
N LEU A 68 -29.36 14.86 15.95
CA LEU A 68 -28.69 16.03 15.39
C LEU A 68 -27.15 15.90 15.39
N PRO A 69 -26.49 15.44 16.48
CA PRO A 69 -25.06 15.12 16.46
C PRO A 69 -24.70 14.01 15.47
N MET A 70 -25.59 13.04 15.26
CA MET A 70 -25.39 11.98 14.28
C MET A 70 -25.34 12.54 12.84
N TYR A 71 -26.34 13.33 12.46
CA TYR A 71 -26.39 13.94 11.12
C TYR A 71 -25.23 14.90 10.89
N SER A 72 -24.80 15.64 11.91
CA SER A 72 -23.66 16.56 11.79
C SER A 72 -22.34 15.81 11.55
N LYS A 73 -22.06 14.73 12.30
CA LYS A 73 -20.87 13.88 12.07
C LYS A 73 -20.87 13.26 10.67
N ALA A 74 -22.02 12.74 10.22
CA ALA A 74 -22.17 12.18 8.88
C ALA A 74 -21.94 13.23 7.78
N ALA A 75 -22.49 14.43 7.94
CA ALA A 75 -22.31 15.54 7.00
C ALA A 75 -20.85 16.00 6.95
N LEU A 76 -20.18 16.17 8.10
CA LEU A 76 -18.76 16.54 8.16
C LEU A 76 -17.87 15.51 7.48
N LEU A 77 -18.17 14.21 7.63
CA LEU A 77 -17.47 13.15 6.90
C LEU A 77 -17.70 13.19 5.39
N LEU A 78 -18.92 13.50 4.93
CA LEU A 78 -19.17 13.66 3.49
C LEU A 78 -18.36 14.82 2.92
N VAL A 79 -18.37 15.96 3.61
CA VAL A 79 -17.61 17.15 3.19
C VAL A 79 -16.11 16.85 3.19
N SER A 80 -15.60 16.11 4.18
CA SER A 80 -14.19 15.74 4.22
C SER A 80 -13.81 14.78 3.08
N ILE A 81 -14.64 13.76 2.76
CA ILE A 81 -14.41 12.87 1.62
C ILE A 81 -14.42 13.64 0.30
N PHE A 82 -15.39 14.55 0.12
CA PHE A 82 -15.44 15.41 -1.06
C PHE A 82 -14.16 16.24 -1.21
N SER A 83 -13.71 16.85 -0.11
CA SER A 83 -12.48 17.64 -0.05
C SER A 83 -11.24 16.79 -0.37
N ALA A 84 -11.17 15.57 0.13
CA ALA A 84 -10.11 14.61 -0.18
C ALA A 84 -10.13 14.21 -1.67
N GLY A 85 -11.32 14.01 -2.25
CA GLY A 85 -11.48 13.75 -3.68
C GLY A 85 -10.98 14.91 -4.55
N VAL A 86 -11.30 16.15 -4.18
CA VAL A 86 -10.76 17.35 -4.85
C VAL A 86 -9.25 17.42 -4.70
N GLY A 87 -8.72 17.20 -3.49
CA GLY A 87 -7.29 17.17 -3.21
C GLY A 87 -6.55 16.12 -4.06
N LEU A 88 -7.08 14.90 -4.17
CA LEU A 88 -6.51 13.84 -5.02
C LEU A 88 -6.56 14.21 -6.50
N LYS A 89 -7.62 14.88 -6.95
CA LYS A 89 -7.73 15.35 -8.35
C LYS A 89 -6.65 16.39 -8.68
N ILE A 90 -6.28 17.24 -7.71
CA ILE A 90 -5.22 18.25 -7.87
C ILE A 90 -3.84 17.58 -7.85
N VAL A 91 -3.60 16.70 -6.89
CA VAL A 91 -2.24 16.19 -6.61
C VAL A 91 -1.89 14.97 -7.47
N GLU A 92 -2.80 13.98 -7.60
CA GLU A 92 -2.57 12.73 -8.35
C GLU A 92 -3.86 12.24 -9.05
N PRO A 93 -4.30 12.91 -10.13
CA PRO A 93 -5.58 12.61 -10.78
C PRO A 93 -5.67 11.20 -11.36
N LYS A 94 -4.55 10.52 -11.58
CA LYS A 94 -4.48 9.14 -12.07
C LYS A 94 -5.07 8.15 -11.06
N ILE A 95 -4.99 8.44 -9.76
CA ILE A 95 -5.51 7.58 -8.68
C ILE A 95 -7.03 7.48 -8.77
N LEU A 96 -7.72 8.60 -9.00
CA LEU A 96 -9.19 8.65 -9.10
C LEU A 96 -9.75 7.98 -10.36
N ARG A 97 -8.90 7.64 -11.34
CA ARG A 97 -9.34 6.91 -12.54
C ARG A 97 -9.42 5.40 -12.32
N LYS A 98 -8.74 4.88 -11.30
CA LYS A 98 -8.67 3.44 -11.00
C LYS A 98 -9.52 3.12 -9.77
N ASN A 99 -10.61 2.36 -9.95
CA ASN A 99 -11.50 2.04 -8.83
C ASN A 99 -10.83 1.17 -7.76
N SER A 100 -9.84 0.36 -8.13
CA SER A 100 -9.03 -0.38 -7.17
C SER A 100 -8.27 0.55 -6.23
N MET A 101 -7.78 1.69 -6.70
CA MET A 101 -7.05 2.64 -5.85
C MET A 101 -8.01 3.42 -4.94
N ILE A 102 -9.21 3.76 -5.44
CA ILE A 102 -10.27 4.35 -4.61
C ILE A 102 -10.67 3.38 -3.50
N LEU A 103 -10.90 2.09 -3.83
CA LEU A 103 -11.20 1.07 -2.84
C LEU A 103 -10.08 0.93 -1.80
N LEU A 104 -8.81 0.91 -2.22
CA LEU A 104 -7.67 0.86 -1.31
C LEU A 104 -7.67 2.04 -0.33
N LEU A 105 -7.83 3.26 -0.83
CA LEU A 105 -7.89 4.46 0.01
C LEU A 105 -9.05 4.40 1.00
N SER A 106 -10.23 3.99 0.55
CA SER A 106 -11.41 3.86 1.41
C SER A 106 -11.25 2.75 2.45
N ILE A 107 -10.63 1.61 2.11
CA ILE A 107 -10.33 0.52 3.06
C ILE A 107 -9.32 0.99 4.11
N VAL A 108 -8.22 1.61 3.70
CA VAL A 108 -7.19 2.10 4.64
C VAL A 108 -7.78 3.18 5.55
N GLY A 109 -8.59 4.08 4.98
CA GLY A 109 -9.32 5.08 5.74
C GLY A 109 -10.24 4.45 6.80
N PHE A 110 -11.07 3.49 6.40
CA PHE A 110 -11.93 2.75 7.31
C PHE A 110 -11.14 1.99 8.39
N LEU A 111 -10.05 1.30 8.03
CA LEU A 111 -9.19 0.58 8.97
C LEU A 111 -8.57 1.51 10.02
N SER A 112 -8.21 2.75 9.65
CA SER A 112 -7.69 3.72 10.60
C SER A 112 -8.74 4.15 11.63
N LEU A 113 -9.98 4.39 11.21
CA LEU A 113 -11.09 4.68 12.11
C LEU A 113 -11.42 3.48 13.00
N ALA A 114 -11.44 2.29 12.43
CA ALA A 114 -11.64 1.04 13.18
C ALA A 114 -10.55 0.84 14.23
N ALA A 115 -9.27 1.09 13.88
CA ALA A 115 -8.16 0.96 14.82
C ALA A 115 -8.28 1.94 15.99
N VAL A 116 -8.65 3.20 15.73
CA VAL A 116 -8.92 4.18 16.79
C VAL A 116 -10.08 3.73 17.67
N ARG A 117 -11.20 3.32 17.07
CA ARG A 117 -12.38 2.90 17.81
C ARG A 117 -12.12 1.65 18.67
N THR A 118 -11.41 0.67 18.13
CA THR A 118 -10.97 -0.50 18.87
C THR A 118 -10.04 -0.12 20.02
N ALA A 119 -9.12 0.83 19.83
CA ALA A 119 -8.24 1.31 20.90
C ALA A 119 -9.03 1.94 22.06
N LEU A 120 -10.08 2.72 21.76
CA LEU A 120 -10.98 3.28 22.77
C LEU A 120 -11.72 2.17 23.53
N TYR A 121 -12.35 1.23 22.80
CA TYR A 121 -13.07 0.11 23.44
C TYR A 121 -12.17 -0.78 24.31
N VAL A 122 -10.97 -1.10 23.83
CA VAL A 122 -9.98 -1.89 24.58
C VAL A 122 -9.51 -1.14 25.82
N ASN A 123 -9.35 0.18 25.73
CA ASN A 123 -9.05 1.00 26.91
C ASN A 123 -10.15 0.86 27.97
N ASP A 124 -11.40 1.07 27.59
CA ASP A 124 -12.53 1.06 28.51
C ASP A 124 -12.77 -0.32 29.14
N ALA A 125 -12.52 -1.39 28.38
CA ALA A 125 -12.72 -2.76 28.84
C ALA A 125 -11.59 -3.30 29.74
N PHE A 126 -10.34 -2.87 29.53
CA PHE A 126 -9.18 -3.54 30.14
C PHE A 126 -8.21 -2.62 30.89
N PHE A 127 -8.04 -1.36 30.49
CA PHE A 127 -6.93 -0.52 30.98
C PHE A 127 -7.39 0.68 31.81
N GLY A 128 -8.48 1.32 31.44
CA GLY A 128 -9.01 2.51 32.13
C GLY A 128 -8.05 3.71 32.12
N PHE A 129 -7.26 3.90 31.05
CA PHE A 129 -6.45 5.12 30.93
C PHE A 129 -7.35 6.35 30.81
N ARG A 130 -6.91 7.46 31.41
CA ARG A 130 -7.58 8.76 31.33
C ARG A 130 -7.52 9.31 29.90
N ASP A 131 -8.54 10.06 29.50
CA ASP A 131 -8.64 10.68 28.18
C ASP A 131 -7.43 11.55 27.82
N GLU A 132 -6.87 12.25 28.82
CA GLU A 132 -5.66 13.07 28.70
C GLU A 132 -4.43 12.31 28.22
N LEU A 133 -4.38 10.99 28.45
CA LEU A 133 -3.32 10.10 27.96
C LEU A 133 -3.74 9.40 26.67
N LEU A 134 -5.00 8.95 26.61
CA LEU A 134 -5.53 8.11 25.55
C LEU A 134 -5.43 8.78 24.17
N ILE A 135 -5.72 10.09 24.10
CA ILE A 135 -5.63 10.89 22.85
C ILE A 135 -4.25 10.77 22.20
N PHE A 136 -3.18 10.72 23.00
CA PHE A 136 -1.80 10.62 22.51
C PHE A 136 -1.38 9.19 22.18
N LEU A 137 -2.11 8.19 22.66
CA LEU A 137 -1.88 6.78 22.36
C LEU A 137 -2.51 6.36 21.02
N LEU A 138 -3.56 7.05 20.55
CA LEU A 138 -4.31 6.69 19.36
C LEU A 138 -3.43 6.56 18.09
N PRO A 139 -3.58 5.48 17.29
CA PRO A 139 -2.71 5.18 16.16
C PRO A 139 -3.09 5.96 14.88
N ILE A 140 -3.08 7.30 14.97
CA ILE A 140 -3.52 8.21 13.90
C ILE A 140 -2.64 8.16 12.64
N SER A 141 -1.45 7.56 12.71
CA SER A 141 -0.46 7.57 11.62
C SER A 141 -0.55 6.37 10.68
N ILE A 142 -1.47 5.42 10.92
CA ILE A 142 -1.66 4.24 10.07
C ILE A 142 -1.92 4.62 8.60
N THR A 143 -2.85 5.55 8.35
CA THR A 143 -3.21 5.98 6.99
C THR A 143 -2.04 6.61 6.25
N PRO A 144 -1.37 7.68 6.75
CA PRO A 144 -0.26 8.27 6.03
C PRO A 144 0.93 7.31 5.87
N LEU A 145 1.21 6.42 6.81
CA LEU A 145 2.26 5.39 6.65
C LEU A 145 1.94 4.41 5.51
N LEU A 146 0.77 3.76 5.57
CA LEU A 146 0.37 2.76 4.56
C LEU A 146 0.27 3.37 3.17
N ILE A 147 -0.40 4.52 3.04
CA ILE A 147 -0.61 5.15 1.73
C ILE A 147 0.72 5.67 1.16
N THR A 148 1.67 6.11 1.99
CA THR A 148 2.98 6.53 1.49
C THR A 148 3.74 5.38 0.86
N ILE A 149 3.74 4.22 1.53
CA ILE A 149 4.45 3.03 1.04
C ILE A 149 3.78 2.46 -0.22
N LEU A 150 2.45 2.49 -0.29
CA LEU A 150 1.69 1.89 -1.39
C LEU A 150 1.52 2.81 -2.59
N LEU A 151 1.21 4.09 -2.36
CA LEU A 151 0.77 5.05 -3.40
C LEU A 151 1.60 6.34 -3.43
N GLY A 152 2.62 6.46 -2.59
CA GLY A 152 3.52 7.61 -2.53
C GLY A 152 3.04 8.75 -1.62
N LYS A 153 3.99 9.62 -1.25
CA LYS A 153 3.79 10.69 -0.24
C LYS A 153 2.69 11.70 -0.58
N ARG A 154 2.54 12.02 -1.88
CA ARG A 154 1.53 12.96 -2.38
C ARG A 154 0.10 12.49 -2.08
N THR A 155 -0.20 11.24 -2.41
CA THR A 155 -1.49 10.60 -2.11
C THR A 155 -1.69 10.48 -0.60
N ALA A 156 -0.63 10.16 0.13
CA ALA A 156 -0.65 9.98 1.58
C ALA A 156 -0.95 11.25 2.35
N MET A 157 -0.45 12.41 1.89
CA MET A 157 -0.80 13.70 2.51
C MET A 157 -2.31 13.95 2.44
N VAL A 158 -2.93 13.75 1.28
CA VAL A 158 -4.38 13.95 1.12
C VAL A 158 -5.18 12.94 1.97
N ALA A 159 -4.80 11.66 1.91
CA ALA A 159 -5.47 10.61 2.67
C ALA A 159 -5.28 10.78 4.20
N GLY A 160 -4.11 11.22 4.63
CA GLY A 160 -3.79 11.46 6.04
C GLY A 160 -4.48 12.71 6.60
N PHE A 161 -4.60 13.77 5.82
CA PHE A 161 -5.42 14.93 6.21
C PHE A 161 -6.89 14.56 6.34
N TRP A 162 -7.41 13.75 5.40
CA TRP A 162 -8.74 13.20 5.52
C TRP A 162 -8.91 12.37 6.80
N SER A 163 -7.99 11.43 7.08
CA SER A 163 -8.10 10.60 8.29
C SER A 163 -7.96 11.42 9.57
N SER A 164 -7.18 12.51 9.56
CA SER A 164 -7.05 13.44 10.69
C SER A 164 -8.38 14.15 10.97
N ILE A 165 -9.07 14.62 9.93
CA ILE A 165 -10.42 15.21 10.07
C ILE A 165 -11.40 14.15 10.57
N ALA A 166 -11.39 12.95 9.98
CA ALA A 166 -12.30 11.89 10.35
C ALA A 166 -12.12 11.44 11.82
N ILE A 167 -10.88 11.30 12.29
CA ILE A 167 -10.58 10.95 13.68
C ILE A 167 -10.96 12.10 14.63
N ALA A 168 -10.74 13.36 14.25
CA ALA A 168 -11.17 14.51 15.05
C ALA A 168 -12.71 14.54 15.21
N VAL A 169 -13.46 14.29 14.13
CA VAL A 169 -14.93 14.19 14.16
C VAL A 169 -15.40 13.02 15.02
N LEU A 170 -14.69 11.88 14.97
CA LEU A 170 -14.96 10.72 15.83
C LEU A 170 -14.85 11.09 17.31
N LEU A 171 -13.77 11.80 17.69
CA LEU A 171 -13.54 12.28 19.06
C LEU A 171 -14.08 13.71 19.25
N ASN A 172 -15.38 13.89 19.00
CA ASN A 172 -16.16 15.09 19.33
C ASN A 172 -15.57 16.41 18.79
N ASN A 173 -15.13 16.40 17.53
CA ASN A 173 -14.56 17.56 16.83
C ASN A 173 -13.31 18.14 17.51
N SER A 174 -12.46 17.28 18.10
CA SER A 174 -11.25 17.69 18.80
C SER A 174 -10.26 18.41 17.87
N PHE A 175 -10.11 19.72 18.05
CA PHE A 175 -9.13 20.53 17.32
C PHE A 175 -7.69 20.07 17.58
N GLN A 176 -7.40 19.64 18.81
CA GLN A 176 -6.09 19.12 19.19
C GLN A 176 -5.71 17.87 18.38
N LEU A 177 -6.64 16.93 18.20
CA LEU A 177 -6.42 15.74 17.38
C LEU A 177 -6.26 16.07 15.90
N LEU A 178 -7.01 17.06 15.40
CA LEU A 178 -6.87 17.53 14.03
C LEU A 178 -5.46 18.09 13.77
N MET A 179 -4.96 18.97 14.65
CA MET A 179 -3.62 19.55 14.54
C MET A 179 -2.53 18.49 14.66
N MET A 180 -2.64 17.61 15.65
CA MET A 180 -1.69 16.49 15.83
C MET A 180 -1.70 15.56 14.60
N GLY A 181 -2.87 15.27 14.04
CA GLY A 181 -3.04 14.45 12.85
C GLY A 181 -2.41 15.07 11.60
N ILE A 182 -2.57 16.37 11.39
CA ILE A 182 -1.94 17.09 10.26
C ILE A 182 -0.41 17.05 10.36
N ILE A 183 0.16 17.36 11.53
CA ILE A 183 1.61 17.30 11.77
C ILE A 183 2.13 15.88 11.55
N THR A 184 1.45 14.91 12.16
CA THR A 184 1.81 13.50 12.04
C THR A 184 1.72 13.01 10.59
N THR A 185 0.72 13.46 9.83
CA THR A 185 0.56 13.13 8.41
C THR A 185 1.75 13.61 7.59
N LEU A 186 2.19 14.86 7.79
CA LEU A 186 3.34 15.42 7.08
C LEU A 186 4.62 14.63 7.41
N VAL A 187 4.88 14.43 8.70
CA VAL A 187 6.07 13.70 9.16
C VAL A 187 6.06 12.24 8.70
N ALA A 188 4.94 11.54 8.85
CA ALA A 188 4.78 10.16 8.40
C ALA A 188 4.97 10.02 6.89
N SER A 189 4.42 10.95 6.10
CA SER A 189 4.50 10.91 4.65
C SER A 189 5.92 11.14 4.13
N GLU A 190 6.69 12.02 4.78
CA GLU A 190 8.08 12.20 4.41
C GLU A 190 8.94 11.03 4.92
N ALA A 191 8.77 10.63 6.19
CA ALA A 191 9.51 9.53 6.81
C ALA A 191 9.36 8.21 6.05
N ALA A 192 8.14 7.85 5.66
CA ALA A 192 7.86 6.59 4.98
C ALA A 192 8.27 6.58 3.50
N SER A 193 8.46 7.75 2.88
CA SER A 193 8.79 7.84 1.44
C SER A 193 10.15 7.22 1.10
N ALA A 194 11.09 7.26 2.05
CA ALA A 194 12.43 6.68 1.90
C ALA A 194 12.55 5.26 2.47
N VAL A 195 11.46 4.67 2.95
CA VAL A 195 11.49 3.36 3.60
C VAL A 195 11.63 2.25 2.56
N LYS A 196 12.61 1.38 2.82
CA LYS A 196 12.96 0.23 1.99
C LYS A 196 12.88 -1.10 2.74
N THR A 197 12.82 -1.09 4.08
CA THR A 197 12.78 -2.30 4.90
C THR A 197 11.74 -2.19 6.01
N ARG A 198 11.24 -3.33 6.50
CA ARG A 198 10.26 -3.37 7.61
C ARG A 198 10.80 -2.72 8.88
N SER A 199 12.09 -2.90 9.18
CA SER A 199 12.75 -2.25 10.32
C SER A 199 12.77 -0.72 10.21
N LYS A 200 12.91 -0.19 8.99
CA LYS A 200 12.82 1.26 8.74
C LYS A 200 11.40 1.80 8.92
N ILE A 201 10.35 1.00 8.70
CA ILE A 201 8.97 1.38 9.07
C ILE A 201 8.87 1.57 10.59
N ILE A 202 9.35 0.60 11.38
CA ILE A 202 9.33 0.68 12.84
C ILE A 202 10.11 1.91 13.33
N ARG A 203 11.29 2.17 12.75
CA ARG A 203 12.10 3.36 13.07
C ARG A 203 11.38 4.65 12.73
N ALA A 204 10.72 4.73 11.57
CA ALA A 204 9.92 5.90 11.17
C ALA A 204 8.76 6.14 12.15
N GLY A 205 8.08 5.08 12.59
CA GLY A 205 7.03 5.13 13.60
C GLY A 205 7.50 5.66 14.95
N VAL A 206 8.51 5.02 15.54
CA VAL A 206 8.96 5.37 16.90
C VAL A 206 9.68 6.71 16.91
N ILE A 207 10.66 6.89 16.02
CA ILE A 207 11.56 8.04 16.08
C ILE A 207 10.91 9.26 15.45
N MET A 208 10.44 9.19 14.21
CA MET A 208 9.97 10.39 13.52
C MET A 208 8.54 10.76 13.94
N ILE A 209 7.61 9.81 13.84
CA ILE A 209 6.21 10.05 14.19
C ILE A 209 6.07 10.24 15.71
N GLY A 210 6.61 9.33 16.51
CA GLY A 210 6.59 9.42 17.97
C GLY A 210 7.18 10.74 18.47
N ALA A 211 8.39 11.13 18.01
CA ALA A 211 8.97 12.41 18.41
C ALA A 211 8.15 13.61 17.94
N SER A 212 7.57 13.59 16.74
CA SER A 212 6.73 14.71 16.26
C SER A 212 5.48 14.93 17.14
N LYS A 213 4.85 13.84 17.60
CA LYS A 213 3.73 13.90 18.55
C LYS A 213 4.20 14.37 19.92
N THR A 214 5.37 13.92 20.38
CA THR A 214 5.96 14.38 21.65
C THR A 214 6.29 15.88 21.61
N ILE A 215 6.84 16.40 20.50
CA ILE A 215 7.06 17.84 20.31
C ILE A 215 5.72 18.59 20.36
N PHE A 216 4.67 18.03 19.76
CA PHE A 216 3.32 18.59 19.85
C PHE A 216 2.80 18.63 21.29
N VAL A 217 3.01 17.58 22.10
CA VAL A 217 2.69 17.57 23.54
C VAL A 217 3.38 18.74 24.24
N PHE A 218 4.70 18.90 24.06
CA PHE A 218 5.45 19.99 24.68
C PHE A 218 4.97 21.38 24.24
N ALA A 219 4.67 21.56 22.94
CA ALA A 219 4.15 22.81 22.43
C ALA A 219 2.77 23.14 23.01
N ALA A 220 1.88 22.14 23.12
CA ALA A 220 0.56 22.31 23.70
C ALA A 220 0.64 22.65 25.20
N THR A 221 1.52 21.98 25.96
CA THR A 221 1.66 22.19 27.40
C THR A 221 2.40 23.47 27.75
N ALA A 222 3.31 23.94 26.89
CA ALA A 222 4.00 25.22 27.07
C ALA A 222 3.05 26.42 27.18
N THR A 223 1.87 26.36 26.53
CA THR A 223 0.85 27.41 26.61
C THR A 223 0.26 27.59 28.01
N ASN A 224 0.31 26.54 28.84
CA ASN A 224 -0.24 26.52 30.20
C ASN A 224 0.77 25.94 31.21
N TRP A 225 2.06 26.27 31.02
CA TRP A 225 3.16 25.67 31.79
C TRP A 225 3.00 25.81 33.32
N GLN A 226 2.39 26.91 33.77
CA GLN A 226 2.19 27.22 35.19
C GLN A 226 1.30 26.20 35.91
N THR A 227 0.43 25.50 35.18
CA THR A 227 -0.45 24.46 35.70
C THR A 227 -0.06 23.06 35.21
N ALA A 228 1.10 22.92 34.56
CA ALA A 228 1.50 21.69 33.93
C ALA A 228 2.15 20.73 34.93
N ASP A 229 1.62 19.52 35.02
CA ASP A 229 2.25 18.42 35.75
C ASP A 229 3.28 17.70 34.87
N VAL A 230 4.54 17.72 35.32
CA VAL A 230 5.67 17.10 34.62
C VAL A 230 5.47 15.60 34.44
N GLN A 231 4.86 14.92 35.42
CA GLN A 231 4.62 13.49 35.33
C GLN A 231 3.60 13.17 34.23
N THR A 232 2.51 13.94 34.14
CA THR A 232 1.52 13.82 33.07
C THR A 232 2.14 14.06 31.69
N ILE A 233 3.00 15.08 31.54
CA ILE A 233 3.72 15.34 30.28
C ILE A 233 4.60 14.14 29.90
N ALA A 234 5.32 13.57 30.86
CA ALA A 234 6.19 12.41 30.62
C ALA A 234 5.37 11.18 30.16
N HIS A 235 4.20 10.94 30.75
CA HIS A 235 3.30 9.87 30.32
C HIS A 235 2.75 10.11 28.91
N GLN A 236 2.32 11.34 28.60
CA GLN A 236 1.84 11.71 27.27
C GLN A 236 2.93 11.56 26.19
N ALA A 237 4.17 11.95 26.50
CA ALA A 237 5.33 11.73 25.63
C ALA A 237 5.62 10.24 25.42
N GLY A 238 5.53 9.42 26.48
CA GLY A 238 5.64 7.97 26.37
C GLY A 238 4.54 7.36 25.50
N ALA A 239 3.29 7.80 25.68
CA ALA A 239 2.16 7.36 24.86
C ALA A 239 2.34 7.73 23.38
N CYS A 240 2.95 8.86 23.07
CA CYS A 240 3.29 9.25 21.70
C CYS A 240 4.26 8.27 21.03
N LEU A 241 5.31 7.85 21.74
CA LEU A 241 6.28 6.87 21.23
C LEU A 241 5.62 5.50 21.02
N VAL A 242 4.82 5.05 22.00
CA VAL A 242 4.06 3.78 21.90
C VAL A 242 3.06 3.84 20.74
N SER A 243 2.37 4.95 20.56
CA SER A 243 1.45 5.15 19.44
C SER A 243 2.15 5.06 18.08
N GLY A 244 3.33 5.67 17.96
CA GLY A 244 4.18 5.57 16.76
C GLY A 244 4.62 4.13 16.49
N PHE A 245 5.03 3.41 17.54
CA PHE A 245 5.35 1.98 17.46
C PHE A 245 4.15 1.15 16.98
N LEU A 246 2.99 1.28 17.65
CA LEU A 246 1.77 0.53 17.34
C LEU A 246 1.32 0.79 15.90
N SER A 247 1.36 2.05 15.45
CA SER A 247 1.02 2.40 14.07
C SER A 247 1.96 1.75 13.05
N ALA A 248 3.27 1.70 13.34
CA ALA A 248 4.25 1.07 12.47
C ALA A 248 4.12 -0.46 12.45
N VAL A 249 3.85 -1.08 13.59
CA VAL A 249 3.55 -2.52 13.68
C VAL A 249 2.29 -2.86 12.87
N ALA A 250 1.21 -2.10 13.06
CA ALA A 250 -0.02 -2.25 12.28
C ALA A 250 0.26 -2.10 10.77
N THR A 251 1.09 -1.12 10.38
CA THR A 251 1.50 -0.92 8.98
C THR A 251 2.22 -2.15 8.44
N VAL A 252 3.23 -2.68 9.16
CA VAL A 252 3.98 -3.88 8.74
C VAL A 252 3.07 -5.09 8.57
N ILE A 253 2.11 -5.28 9.48
CA ILE A 253 1.16 -6.39 9.43
C ILE A 253 0.21 -6.24 8.23
N LEU A 254 -0.37 -5.06 8.03
CA LEU A 254 -1.39 -4.82 7.02
C LEU A 254 -0.83 -4.75 5.59
N LEU A 255 0.42 -4.29 5.42
CA LEU A 255 1.03 -4.08 4.10
C LEU A 255 0.91 -5.27 3.14
N PRO A 256 1.32 -6.51 3.48
CA PRO A 256 1.22 -7.66 2.56
C PRO A 256 -0.22 -8.01 2.17
N PHE A 257 -1.20 -7.73 3.04
CA PHE A 257 -2.62 -7.95 2.75
C PHE A 257 -3.20 -6.90 1.81
N LEU A 258 -2.55 -5.74 1.67
CA LEU A 258 -2.93 -4.70 0.73
C LEU A 258 -2.14 -4.80 -0.58
N GLU A 259 -0.87 -5.18 -0.56
CA GLU A 259 -0.05 -5.30 -1.77
C GLU A 259 -0.61 -6.32 -2.77
N ARG A 260 -0.93 -7.53 -2.29
CA ARG A 260 -1.36 -8.67 -3.14
C ARG A 260 -2.67 -8.42 -3.89
N PRO A 261 -3.80 -8.07 -3.23
CA PRO A 261 -5.07 -7.89 -3.94
C PRO A 261 -5.07 -6.65 -4.84
N PHE A 262 -4.31 -5.61 -4.48
CA PHE A 262 -4.23 -4.38 -5.27
C PHE A 262 -3.11 -4.39 -6.32
N ARG A 263 -2.30 -5.47 -6.39
CA ARG A 263 -1.16 -5.63 -7.30
C ARG A 263 -0.19 -4.45 -7.24
N ILE A 264 0.09 -4.00 -6.02
CA ILE A 264 1.05 -2.93 -5.75
C ILE A 264 2.35 -3.58 -5.31
N THR A 265 3.44 -3.25 -6.01
CA THR A 265 4.79 -3.69 -5.64
C THR A 265 5.48 -2.54 -4.91
N SER A 266 5.60 -2.62 -3.59
CA SER A 266 6.32 -1.60 -2.81
C SER A 266 7.83 -1.80 -2.91
N ASN A 267 8.60 -0.80 -2.47
CA ASN A 267 10.06 -0.94 -2.36
C ASN A 267 10.48 -2.11 -1.45
N ILE A 268 9.64 -2.49 -0.49
CA ILE A 268 9.89 -3.63 0.40
C ILE A 268 9.71 -4.92 -0.39
N THR A 269 8.60 -5.07 -1.12
CA THR A 269 8.38 -6.22 -2.01
C THR A 269 9.48 -6.34 -3.06
N LEU A 270 9.93 -5.23 -3.64
CA LEU A 270 11.04 -5.21 -4.60
C LEU A 270 12.33 -5.75 -3.98
N LEU A 271 12.64 -5.38 -2.74
CA LEU A 271 13.83 -5.90 -2.05
C LEU A 271 13.69 -7.35 -1.62
N GLU A 272 12.47 -7.82 -1.31
CA GLU A 272 12.22 -9.24 -1.10
C GLU A 272 12.45 -10.04 -2.40
N LEU A 273 12.07 -9.49 -3.56
CA LEU A 273 12.35 -10.06 -4.88
C LEU A 273 13.82 -9.95 -5.31
N ALA A 274 14.61 -9.09 -4.67
CA ALA A 274 16.03 -8.92 -4.95
C ALA A 274 16.91 -10.05 -4.41
N ASP A 275 16.35 -10.90 -3.53
CA ASP A 275 17.06 -12.04 -2.99
C ASP A 275 17.42 -13.04 -4.11
N LEU A 276 18.71 -13.24 -4.36
CA LEU A 276 19.19 -14.23 -5.34
C LEU A 276 18.84 -15.66 -4.93
N GLY A 277 18.45 -15.89 -3.67
CA GLY A 277 17.83 -17.12 -3.19
C GLY A 277 16.40 -17.34 -3.71
N HIS A 278 15.79 -16.36 -4.39
CA HIS A 278 14.45 -16.50 -4.94
C HIS A 278 14.37 -17.71 -5.90
N PRO A 279 13.36 -18.60 -5.77
CA PRO A 279 13.29 -19.85 -6.53
C PRO A 279 13.43 -19.67 -8.06
N LEU A 280 12.85 -18.61 -8.62
CA LEU A 280 12.98 -18.32 -10.06
C LEU A 280 14.41 -17.89 -10.45
N LEU A 281 15.12 -17.14 -9.60
CA LEU A 281 16.50 -16.74 -9.88
C LEU A 281 17.47 -17.92 -9.73
N GLN A 282 17.24 -18.79 -8.74
CA GLN A 282 17.97 -20.05 -8.62
C GLN A 282 17.76 -20.95 -9.84
N ARG A 283 16.51 -21.07 -10.32
CA ARG A 283 16.23 -21.83 -11.55
C ARG A 283 16.92 -21.21 -12.76
N LEU A 284 16.91 -19.88 -12.91
CA LEU A 284 17.68 -19.21 -13.97
C LEU A 284 19.17 -19.52 -13.87
N ALA A 285 19.76 -19.44 -12.68
CA ALA A 285 21.17 -19.72 -12.48
C ALA A 285 21.57 -21.17 -12.83
N ILE A 286 20.67 -22.14 -12.60
CA ILE A 286 20.92 -23.57 -12.84
C ILE A 286 20.54 -24.00 -14.27
N GLU A 287 19.34 -23.64 -14.72
CA GLU A 287 18.75 -24.12 -15.98
C GLU A 287 19.14 -23.23 -17.18
N ALA A 288 19.45 -21.95 -16.97
CA ALA A 288 19.75 -20.96 -18.03
C ALA A 288 20.86 -19.98 -17.60
N PRO A 289 22.08 -20.46 -17.31
CA PRO A 289 23.14 -19.66 -16.67
C PRO A 289 23.60 -18.46 -17.51
N GLY A 290 23.54 -18.55 -18.84
CA GLY A 290 23.84 -17.45 -19.74
C GLY A 290 22.83 -16.32 -19.63
N THR A 291 21.53 -16.66 -19.64
CA THR A 291 20.44 -15.71 -19.40
C THR A 291 20.55 -15.10 -18.00
N TYR A 292 20.87 -15.89 -16.97
CA TYR A 292 21.07 -15.37 -15.61
C TYR A 292 22.19 -14.32 -15.56
N HIS A 293 23.35 -14.62 -16.17
CA HIS A 293 24.47 -13.67 -16.24
C HIS A 293 24.10 -12.41 -17.03
N HIS A 294 23.43 -12.57 -18.17
CA HIS A 294 22.90 -11.46 -18.96
C HIS A 294 22.00 -10.54 -18.13
N SER A 295 21.01 -11.09 -17.43
CA SER A 295 20.09 -10.33 -16.58
C SER A 295 20.81 -9.56 -15.47
N LEU A 296 21.87 -10.11 -14.87
CA LEU A 296 22.68 -9.39 -13.87
C LEU A 296 23.45 -8.21 -14.47
N VAL A 297 24.03 -8.38 -15.66
CA VAL A 297 24.75 -7.31 -16.37
C VAL A 297 23.78 -6.20 -16.77
N VAL A 298 22.63 -6.56 -17.37
CA VAL A 298 21.57 -5.60 -17.73
C VAL A 298 21.06 -4.86 -16.50
N ALA A 299 20.83 -5.56 -15.39
CA ALA A 299 20.38 -4.93 -14.15
C ALA A 299 21.34 -3.85 -13.65
N ASN A 300 22.65 -4.09 -13.69
CA ASN A 300 23.65 -3.11 -13.27
C ASN A 300 23.66 -1.88 -14.20
N LEU A 301 23.64 -2.09 -15.52
CA LEU A 301 23.63 -1.01 -16.50
C LEU A 301 22.35 -0.18 -16.42
N ALA A 302 21.20 -0.84 -16.38
CA ALA A 302 19.89 -0.20 -16.32
C ALA A 302 19.68 0.54 -15.00
N GLN A 303 20.17 0.00 -13.88
CA GLN A 303 20.14 0.69 -12.60
C GLN A 303 20.97 1.99 -12.65
N ALA A 304 22.22 1.92 -13.14
CA ALA A 304 23.09 3.09 -13.23
C ALA A 304 22.47 4.19 -14.12
N ALA A 305 21.89 3.81 -15.25
CA ALA A 305 21.17 4.75 -16.11
C ALA A 305 19.94 5.35 -15.42
N ALA A 306 19.17 4.53 -14.69
CA ALA A 306 17.99 4.99 -13.96
C ALA A 306 18.35 5.95 -12.81
N ASP A 307 19.43 5.69 -12.07
CA ASP A 307 19.94 6.57 -11.02
C ASP A 307 20.32 7.95 -11.59
N GLU A 308 21.00 8.00 -12.73
CA GLU A 308 21.44 9.26 -13.37
C GLU A 308 20.27 10.16 -13.81
N ILE A 309 19.17 9.57 -14.31
CA ILE A 309 17.99 10.33 -14.75
C ILE A 309 16.94 10.55 -13.65
N GLY A 310 17.23 10.13 -12.41
CA GLY A 310 16.29 10.22 -11.28
C GLY A 310 15.06 9.31 -11.40
N ALA A 311 15.14 8.23 -12.19
CA ALA A 311 14.12 7.19 -12.26
C ALA A 311 14.21 6.22 -11.07
N ASN A 312 13.23 5.33 -10.93
CA ASN A 312 13.24 4.32 -9.85
C ASN A 312 14.24 3.20 -10.16
N SER A 313 15.49 3.40 -9.74
CA SER A 313 16.60 2.47 -9.98
C SER A 313 16.42 1.10 -9.33
N LEU A 314 15.80 1.03 -8.15
CA LEU A 314 15.48 -0.24 -7.50
C LEU A 314 14.50 -1.05 -8.34
N LEU A 315 13.39 -0.45 -8.78
CA LEU A 315 12.43 -1.12 -9.66
C LEU A 315 13.10 -1.59 -10.95
N THR A 316 13.89 -0.73 -11.59
CA THR A 316 14.61 -1.08 -12.82
C THR A 316 15.55 -2.27 -12.64
N ARG A 317 16.35 -2.28 -11.56
CA ARG A 317 17.27 -3.39 -11.24
C ARG A 317 16.51 -4.70 -11.09
N ILE A 318 15.43 -4.71 -10.31
CA ILE A 318 14.68 -5.93 -10.00
C ILE A 318 13.89 -6.41 -11.21
N CYS A 319 13.26 -5.51 -11.97
CA CYS A 319 12.63 -5.88 -13.24
C CYS A 319 13.64 -6.52 -14.21
N SER A 320 14.88 -6.04 -14.24
CA SER A 320 15.93 -6.62 -15.09
C SER A 320 16.32 -8.05 -14.69
N TYR A 321 16.25 -8.40 -13.40
CA TYR A 321 16.47 -9.79 -12.94
C TYR A 321 15.45 -10.77 -13.52
N PHE A 322 14.20 -10.30 -13.66
CA PHE A 322 13.06 -11.07 -14.13
C PHE A 322 12.51 -10.48 -15.44
N HIS A 323 13.36 -10.08 -16.38
CA HIS A 323 12.88 -9.62 -17.69
C HIS A 323 12.87 -10.75 -18.73
N ASP A 324 13.65 -11.80 -18.47
CA ASP A 324 13.97 -12.90 -19.38
C ASP A 324 13.69 -14.28 -18.74
N GLU A 325 12.99 -14.33 -17.61
CA GLU A 325 12.63 -15.57 -16.92
C GLU A 325 11.82 -16.53 -17.79
N GLY A 326 11.10 -15.99 -18.79
CA GLY A 326 10.39 -16.78 -19.79
C GLY A 326 11.29 -17.75 -20.58
N LYS A 327 12.59 -17.44 -20.71
CA LYS A 327 13.59 -18.30 -21.38
C LYS A 327 13.78 -19.65 -20.68
N LEU A 328 13.43 -19.75 -19.38
CA LEU A 328 13.39 -21.02 -18.63
C LEU A 328 12.55 -22.11 -19.29
N THR A 329 11.59 -21.75 -20.16
CA THR A 329 10.77 -22.75 -20.86
C THR A 329 11.60 -23.57 -21.85
N LYS A 330 12.59 -22.96 -22.50
CA LYS A 330 13.47 -23.58 -23.51
C LYS A 330 14.86 -22.91 -23.54
N PRO A 331 15.68 -23.08 -22.49
CA PRO A 331 16.96 -22.37 -22.36
C PRO A 331 17.90 -22.55 -23.57
N ASP A 332 18.00 -23.78 -24.07
CA ASP A 332 18.93 -24.19 -25.15
C ASP A 332 18.66 -23.49 -26.49
N PHE A 333 17.52 -22.83 -26.65
CA PHE A 333 17.16 -22.09 -27.87
C PHE A 333 17.60 -20.62 -27.85
N PHE A 334 18.26 -20.16 -26.79
CA PHE A 334 18.74 -18.79 -26.65
C PHE A 334 20.27 -18.75 -26.69
N ALA A 335 20.82 -17.89 -27.55
CA ALA A 335 22.24 -17.89 -27.91
C ALA A 335 23.18 -17.80 -26.71
N GLU A 336 22.82 -17.03 -25.68
CA GLU A 336 23.62 -16.87 -24.47
C GLU A 336 23.73 -18.16 -23.63
N ASN A 337 22.82 -19.13 -23.81
CA ASN A 337 22.84 -20.42 -23.11
C ASN A 337 23.43 -21.55 -23.96
N ILE A 338 23.73 -21.32 -25.25
CA ILE A 338 24.29 -22.34 -26.12
C ILE A 338 25.78 -22.49 -25.80
N GLN A 339 26.12 -23.43 -24.92
CA GLN A 339 27.51 -23.73 -24.56
C GLN A 339 28.06 -24.88 -25.41
N GLN A 340 28.86 -24.55 -26.44
CA GLN A 340 29.57 -25.52 -27.29
C GLN A 340 28.69 -26.59 -27.97
N GLN A 341 27.39 -26.37 -28.04
CA GLN A 341 26.42 -27.24 -28.72
C GLN A 341 26.06 -26.67 -30.10
N GLN A 342 25.59 -27.53 -31.00
CA GLN A 342 25.04 -27.09 -32.28
C GLN A 342 23.81 -26.20 -32.05
N ASN A 343 23.68 -25.14 -32.85
CA ASN A 343 22.55 -24.24 -32.76
C ASN A 343 21.25 -24.99 -33.13
N PRO A 344 20.28 -25.15 -32.22
CA PRO A 344 19.07 -25.92 -32.51
C PRO A 344 18.19 -25.27 -33.58
N HIS A 345 18.39 -23.98 -33.88
CA HIS A 345 17.69 -23.29 -34.96
C HIS A 345 18.11 -23.73 -36.35
N ASP A 346 19.32 -24.26 -36.54
CA ASP A 346 19.83 -24.70 -37.85
C ASP A 346 19.02 -25.89 -38.40
N ASN A 347 18.41 -26.66 -37.51
CA ASN A 347 17.59 -27.84 -37.83
C ASN A 347 16.08 -27.55 -37.82
N LEU A 348 15.67 -26.29 -37.66
CA LEU A 348 14.27 -25.89 -37.62
C LEU A 348 13.86 -25.08 -38.87
N PRO A 349 12.63 -25.28 -39.37
CA PRO A 349 12.03 -24.33 -40.30
C PRO A 349 11.96 -22.92 -39.66
N PRO A 350 12.19 -21.83 -40.41
CA PRO A 350 12.18 -20.47 -39.87
C PRO A 350 10.93 -20.13 -39.06
N SER A 351 9.75 -20.58 -39.52
CA SER A 351 8.48 -20.37 -38.80
C SER A 351 8.43 -21.01 -37.41
N MET A 352 9.08 -22.16 -37.23
CA MET A 352 9.18 -22.84 -35.94
C MET A 352 10.22 -22.18 -35.04
N SER A 353 11.35 -21.74 -35.60
CA SER A 353 12.37 -20.97 -34.88
C SER A 353 11.76 -19.68 -34.29
N THR A 354 11.06 -18.89 -35.11
CA THR A 354 10.35 -17.70 -34.65
C THR A 354 9.37 -18.02 -33.53
N LEU A 355 8.56 -19.06 -33.68
CA LEU A 355 7.57 -19.44 -32.67
C LEU A 355 8.21 -19.84 -31.33
N VAL A 356 9.38 -20.47 -31.35
CA VAL A 356 10.12 -20.79 -30.12
C VAL A 356 10.64 -19.53 -29.44
N ILE A 357 11.23 -18.61 -30.20
CA ILE A 357 11.78 -17.36 -29.67
C ILE A 357 10.64 -16.50 -29.10
N THR A 358 9.56 -16.28 -29.84
CA THR A 358 8.47 -15.40 -29.39
C THR A 358 7.64 -15.97 -28.25
N ALA A 359 7.72 -17.28 -27.97
CA ALA A 359 6.94 -17.91 -26.92
C ALA A 359 7.51 -17.69 -25.50
N ASN A 360 8.70 -17.08 -25.36
CA ASN A 360 9.27 -16.75 -24.05
C ASN A 360 8.62 -15.50 -23.43
N VAL A 361 8.12 -14.56 -24.24
CA VAL A 361 7.34 -13.40 -23.78
C VAL A 361 5.89 -13.84 -23.61
N LYS A 362 5.35 -13.71 -22.39
CA LYS A 362 3.93 -13.92 -22.10
C LYS A 362 3.32 -12.70 -21.47
#